data_AF-A0A392UPW6-F1
#
_entry.id   AF-A0A392UPW6-F1
#
_cell.length_a   1.000
_cell.length_b   1.000
_cell.length_c   1.000
_cell.angle_alpha   90.00
_cell.angle_beta   90.00
_cell.angle_gamma   90.00
#
_symmetry.space_group_name_H-M   'P 1'
#
loop_
_entity.id
_entity.type
_entity.pdbx_description
1 polymer ?
#
loop_
_entity_poly.entity_id
_entity_poly.type
_entity_poly.pdbx_seq_one_letter_code
_entity_poly.pdbx_strand_id
1 'polypeptide(L)' 'DGKSIGFWKEKWVGEVPLVELYPNLFGIECYKNAALAGRIPDNGHNQDWNWFWRVDLSESEMEEV' A
#
# COMPACT_ATOMS: atom_id res chain seq x y z
N ASP A 1 0.52 -15.33 12.64
CA ASP A 1 0.62 -15.31 11.17
C ASP A 1 -0.01 -14.07 10.55
N GLY A 2 0.77 -13.00 10.38
CA GLY A 2 0.35 -11.77 9.67
C GLY A 2 0.19 -11.93 8.16
N LYS A 3 0.06 -13.17 7.65
CA LYS A 3 -0.01 -13.52 6.23
C LYS A 3 -1.36 -13.15 5.58
N SER A 4 -2.33 -12.69 6.37
CA SER A 4 -3.68 -12.35 5.92
C SER A 4 -4.07 -10.91 6.20
N ILE A 5 -3.16 -10.09 6.75
CA ILE A 5 -3.44 -8.67 7.01
C ILE A 5 -3.42 -7.92 5.68
N GLY A 6 -4.55 -7.34 5.30
CA GLY A 6 -4.67 -6.55 4.07
C GLY A 6 -3.96 -5.20 4.17
N PHE A 7 -3.08 -4.90 3.22
CA PHE A 7 -2.29 -3.67 3.20
C PHE A 7 -3.16 -2.39 3.16
N TRP A 8 -4.27 -2.40 2.44
CA TRP A 8 -5.10 -1.18 2.32
C TRP A 8 -6.25 -1.11 3.32
N LYS A 9 -6.84 -2.25 3.64
CA LYS A 9 -8.16 -2.34 4.30
C LYS A 9 -8.09 -2.67 5.78
N GLU A 10 -6.98 -3.20 6.27
CA GLU A 10 -6.80 -3.50 7.68
C GLU A 10 -6.05 -2.36 8.39
N LYS A 11 -6.30 -2.23 9.69
CA LYS A 11 -5.56 -1.33 10.57
C LYS A 11 -4.29 -2.03 11.04
N TRP A 12 -3.23 -1.93 10.24
CA TRP A 12 -1.91 -2.47 10.59
C TRP A 12 -0.85 -1.39 10.81
N VAL A 13 -1.14 -0.16 10.38
CA VAL A 13 -0.39 1.04 10.70
C VAL A 13 -1.35 2.15 11.10
N GLY A 14 -1.03 2.87 12.19
CA GLY A 14 -1.86 3.95 12.69
C GLY A 14 -3.21 3.52 13.25
N GLU A 15 -4.12 4.49 13.36
CA GLU A 15 -5.44 4.31 13.99
C GLU A 15 -6.55 3.90 13.03
N VAL A 16 -6.35 4.10 11.72
CA VAL A 16 -7.34 3.86 10.66
C VAL A 16 -6.69 3.13 9.46
N PRO A 17 -7.46 2.39 8.64
CA PRO A 17 -6.96 1.78 7.41
C PRO A 17 -6.39 2.81 6.42
N LEU A 18 -5.35 2.42 5.66
CA LEU A 18 -4.73 3.29 4.66
C LEU A 18 -5.69 3.73 3.55
N VAL A 19 -6.70 2.90 3.21
CA VAL A 19 -7.72 3.27 2.22
C VAL A 19 -8.54 4.50 2.64
N GLU A 20 -8.66 4.77 3.94
CA GLU A 20 -9.37 5.95 4.45
C GLU A 20 -8.50 7.20 4.41
N LEU A 21 -7.18 7.04 4.56
CA LEU A 21 -6.22 8.13 4.53
C LEU A 21 -5.85 8.53 3.10
N TYR A 22 -5.68 7.55 2.21
CA TYR A 22 -5.20 7.72 0.84
C TYR A 22 -6.16 7.09 -0.17
N PRO A 23 -7.41 7.60 -0.29
CA PRO A 23 -8.42 7.03 -1.17
C PRO A 23 -8.04 7.14 -2.66
N ASN A 24 -7.24 8.15 -3.03
CA ASN A 24 -6.75 8.35 -4.40
C ASN A 24 -5.75 7.26 -4.78
N LEU A 25 -4.70 7.07 -3.96
CA LEU A 25 -3.73 5.98 -4.15
C LEU A 25 -4.40 4.61 -4.17
N PHE A 26 -5.38 4.37 -3.29
CA PHE A 26 -6.16 3.12 -3.35
C PHE A 26 -6.97 2.99 -4.65
N GLY A 27 -7.46 4.09 -5.20
CA GLY A 27 -8.18 4.14 -6.47
C GLY A 27 -7.36 3.58 -7.63
N ILE A 28 -6.09 3.99 -7.71
CA ILE A 28 -5.15 3.60 -8.77
C ILE A 28 -4.37 2.31 -8.47
N GLU A 29 -4.43 1.77 -7.26
CA GLU A 29 -3.79 0.50 -6.92
C GLU A 29 -4.31 -0.67 -7.77
N CYS A 30 -3.39 -1.49 -8.27
CA CYS A 30 -3.68 -2.73 -8.98
C CYS A 30 -4.24 -3.80 -8.02
N TYR A 31 -3.57 -4.02 -6.89
CA TYR A 31 -3.87 -5.08 -5.92
C TYR A 31 -4.50 -4.51 -4.64
N LYS A 32 -5.78 -4.17 -4.73
CA LYS A 32 -6.61 -3.64 -3.62
C LYS A 32 -6.75 -4.59 -2.42
N ASN A 33 -6.47 -5.88 -2.62
CA ASN A 33 -6.51 -6.91 -1.57
C ASN A 33 -5.11 -7.47 -1.27
N ALA A 34 -4.04 -6.74 -1.61
CA ALA A 34 -2.69 -7.18 -1.32
C ALA A 34 -2.50 -7.43 0.18
N ALA A 35 -1.83 -8.52 0.53
CA ALA A 35 -1.41 -8.78 1.89
C ALA A 35 -0.17 -7.93 2.22
N LEU A 36 -0.08 -7.45 3.47
CA LEU A 36 1.06 -6.72 3.99
C LEU A 36 2.38 -7.49 3.78
N ALA A 37 2.35 -8.81 4.00
CA ALA A 37 3.51 -9.69 3.79
C ALA A 37 4.01 -9.72 2.33
N GLY A 38 3.14 -9.44 1.35
CA GLY A 38 3.55 -9.35 -0.06
C GLY A 38 4.10 -7.97 -0.46
N ARG A 39 4.02 -6.98 0.44
CA ARG A 39 4.47 -5.59 0.20
C ARG A 39 5.78 -5.27 0.88
N ILE A 40 6.10 -5.96 1.97
CA ILE A 40 7.38 -5.84 2.67
C ILE A 40 8.43 -6.59 1.83
N PRO A 41 9.48 -5.92 1.31
CA PRO A 41 10.57 -6.61 0.64
C PRO A 41 11.29 -7.54 1.63
N ASP A 42 11.52 -8.79 1.23
CA ASP A 42 12.19 -9.84 2.03
C ASP A 42 13.71 -9.58 2.18
N ASN A 43 14.18 -8.48 1.57
CA ASN A 43 15.57 -8.17 1.33
C ASN A 43 15.92 -6.96 2.20
N GLY A 44 16.34 -7.20 3.45
CA GLY A 44 16.53 -6.22 4.53
C GLY A 44 17.49 -5.03 4.31
N HIS A 45 17.72 -4.59 3.07
CA HIS A 45 18.57 -3.47 2.72
C HIS A 45 17.90 -2.40 1.82
N ASN A 46 16.81 -2.71 1.11
CA ASN A 46 16.00 -1.70 0.41
C ASN A 46 14.59 -1.69 1.02
N GLN A 47 14.21 -0.57 1.63
CA GLN A 47 12.87 -0.35 2.19
C GLN A 47 11.86 0.09 1.11
N ASP A 48 12.13 -0.25 -0.15
CA ASP A 48 11.27 0.13 -1.25
C ASP A 48 10.05 -0.79 -1.23
N TRP A 49 8.91 -0.23 -0.87
CA TRP A 49 7.64 -0.92 -0.93
C TRP A 49 7.34 -1.31 -2.39
N ASN A 50 6.92 -2.55 -2.60
CA ASN A 50 6.50 -3.01 -3.92
C ASN A 50 5.15 -2.38 -4.26
N TRP A 51 5.16 -1.22 -4.93
CA TRP A 51 3.97 -0.54 -5.41
C TRP A 51 3.58 -1.00 -6.82
N PHE A 52 2.28 -1.11 -7.07
CA PHE A 52 1.74 -1.51 -8.37
C PHE A 52 0.56 -0.61 -8.74
N TRP A 53 0.83 0.45 -9.49
CA TRP A 53 -0.17 1.41 -9.92
C TRP A 53 -0.75 1.03 -11.29
N ARG A 54 -2.04 1.31 -11.51
CA ARG A 54 -2.75 1.08 -12.79
C ARG A 54 -2.42 2.14 -13.83
N VAL A 55 -1.98 3.30 -13.37
CA VAL A 55 -1.64 4.49 -14.16
C VAL A 55 -0.39 5.12 -13.55
N ASP A 56 0.30 5.95 -14.33
CA ASP A 56 1.34 6.81 -13.77
C ASP A 56 0.72 7.70 -12.69
N LEU A 57 1.45 7.85 -11.57
CA LEU A 57 1.03 8.74 -10.49
C LEU A 57 0.91 10.16 -11.03
N SER A 58 -0.21 10.80 -10.75
CA SER A 58 -0.33 12.25 -10.89
C SER A 58 0.57 12.96 -9.88
N GLU A 59 0.87 14.24 -10.11
CA GLU A 59 1.66 15.06 -9.16
C GLU A 59 1.08 15.01 -7.75
N SER A 60 -0.25 15.04 -7.61
CA SER A 60 -0.93 14.95 -6.32
C SER A 60 -0.76 13.59 -5.63
N GLU A 61 -0.69 12.50 -6.39
CA GLU A 61 -0.48 11.16 -5.83
C GLU A 61 1.00 10.92 -5.48
N MET A 62 1.93 11.57 -6.19
CA MET A 62 3.36 11.52 -5.88
C MET A 62 3.69 12.19 -4.54
N GLU A 63 2.93 13.21 -4.14
CA GLU A 63 3.07 13.83 -2.81
C GLU A 63 2.60 12.92 -1.67
N GLU A 64 1.83 11.86 -1.98
CA GLU A 64 1.28 10.91 -1.00
C GLU A 64 2.15 9.64 -0.81
N VAL A 65 3.17 9.40 -1.66
CA VAL A 65 4.01 8.17 -1.70
C VAL A 65 5.35 8.33 -0.98
#